data_AF-A0A2P6SEP6-F1
#
_entry.id   AF-A0A2P6SEP6-F1
#
_cell.length_a   1.000
_cell.length_b   1.000
_cell.length_c   1.000
_cell.angle_alpha   90.00
_cell.angle_beta   90.00
_cell.angle_gamma   90.00
#
_symmetry.space_group_name_H-M   'P 1'
#
loop_
_entity.id
_entity.type
_entity.pdbx_description
1 polymer ?
#
loop_
_entity_poly.entity_id
_entity_poly.type
_entity_poly.pdbx_seq_one_letter_code
_entity_poly.pdbx_strand_id
1 'polypeptide(L)' 'MGKEKVHVNIVVIGHVNSWKSTTTSHLIYKLGGIDKCVIERSENEAVEMNKRGGRASVVI' A
#
# COMPACT_ATOMS: atom_id res chain seq x y z
N MET A 1 13.79 -8.60 -25.00
CA MET A 1 14.83 -8.44 -23.97
C MET A 1 14.19 -7.77 -22.75
N GLY A 2 13.76 -8.56 -21.77
CA GLY A 2 13.17 -8.02 -20.54
C GLY A 2 14.27 -7.30 -19.75
N LYS A 3 14.13 -5.99 -19.56
CA LYS A 3 15.07 -5.20 -18.77
C LYS A 3 15.07 -5.77 -17.35
N GLU A 4 16.26 -6.12 -16.86
CA GLU A 4 16.50 -6.55 -15.49
C GLU A 4 15.89 -5.48 -14.55
N LYS A 5 14.95 -5.91 -13.69
CA LYS A 5 14.31 -4.99 -12.74
C LYS A 5 15.33 -4.70 -11.64
N VAL A 6 15.78 -3.44 -11.55
CA VAL A 6 16.66 -3.01 -10.46
C VAL A 6 15.89 -3.08 -9.15
N HIS A 7 16.41 -3.84 -8.19
CA HIS A 7 15.84 -3.92 -6.85
C HIS A 7 16.24 -2.67 -6.07
N VAL A 8 15.26 -1.90 -5.63
CA VAL A 8 15.45 -0.66 -4.87
C VAL A 8 14.59 -0.71 -3.62
N ASN A 9 15.19 -0.43 -2.46
CA ASN A 9 14.47 -0.30 -1.19
C ASN A 9 14.20 1.18 -0.92
N ILE A 10 12.94 1.56 -0.67
CA ILE A 10 12.52 2.94 -0.43
C ILE A 10 11.94 3.04 0.98
N VAL A 11 12.37 4.07 1.73
CA VAL A 11 11.83 4.43 3.05
C VAL A 11 11.25 5.84 2.98
N VAL A 12 10.03 6.00 3.49
CA VAL A 12 9.33 7.29 3.54
C VAL A 12 9.27 7.79 4.98
N ILE A 13 9.93 8.93 5.26
CA ILE A 13 9.97 9.57 6.58
C ILE A 13 9.25 10.92 6.57
N GLY A 14 8.79 11.37 7.75
CA GLY A 14 8.10 12.67 7.90
C GLY A 14 7.13 12.68 9.08
N HIS A 15 6.46 13.81 9.30
CA HIS A 15 5.59 14.03 10.45
C HIS A 15 4.39 13.07 10.48
N VAL A 16 3.87 12.73 11.67
CA VAL A 16 2.80 11.73 11.86
C VAL A 16 1.54 12.08 11.06
N ASN A 17 1.24 13.37 10.91
CA ASN A 17 0.10 13.86 10.15
C ASN A 17 0.35 14.03 8.64
N SER A 18 1.57 13.81 8.16
CA SER A 18 1.93 13.97 6.73
C SER A 18 1.45 12.83 5.84
N TRP A 19 0.56 11.96 6.36
CA TRP A 19 -0.19 10.99 5.56
C TRP A 19 0.66 10.04 4.69
N LYS A 20 1.89 9.78 5.14
CA LYS A 20 2.94 9.03 4.43
C LYS A 20 2.48 7.66 3.95
N SER A 21 1.72 6.96 4.78
CA SER A 21 1.17 5.64 4.47
C SER A 21 0.18 5.67 3.31
N THR A 22 -0.67 6.71 3.23
CA THR A 22 -1.64 6.84 2.13
C THR A 22 -0.97 7.26 0.83
N THR A 23 0.04 8.12 0.87
CA THR A 23 0.80 8.48 -0.34
C THR A 23 1.59 7.27 -0.86
N THR A 24 2.23 6.52 0.03
CA THR A 24 2.98 5.30 -0.32
C THR A 24 2.04 4.26 -0.93
N SER A 25 0.89 4.04 -0.29
CA SER A 25 -0.11 3.09 -0.77
C SER A 25 -0.69 3.48 -2.12
N HIS A 26 -0.98 4.77 -2.33
CA HIS A 26 -1.46 5.27 -3.62
C HIS A 26 -0.43 5.05 -4.75
N LEU A 27 0.85 5.20 -4.44
CA LEU A 27 1.93 4.98 -5.39
C LEU A 27 2.05 3.49 -5.77
N ILE A 28 1.97 2.59 -4.80
CA ILE A 28 2.03 1.14 -5.02
C ILE A 28 0.83 0.66 -5.85
N TYR A 29 -0.37 1.15 -5.51
CA TYR A 29 -1.60 0.82 -6.23
C TYR A 29 -1.55 1.27 -7.70
N LYS A 30 -1.11 2.50 -7.95
CA LYS A 30 -1.06 3.07 -9.31
C LYS A 30 0.08 2.52 -10.17
N LEU A 31 1.23 2.23 -9.56
CA LEU A 31 2.39 1.69 -10.27
C LEU A 31 2.29 0.18 -10.51
N GLY A 32 1.30 -0.50 -9.94
CA GLY A 32 1.06 -1.94 -10.16
C GLY A 32 2.26 -2.80 -9.76
N GLY A 33 3.04 -2.34 -8.77
CA GLY A 33 4.26 -3.02 -8.31
C GLY A 33 4.00 -4.27 -7.47
N ILE A 34 2.74 -4.49 -7.06
CA ILE A 34 2.29 -5.63 -6.27
C ILE A 34 1.29 -6.45 -7.08
N ASP A 35 1.34 -7.77 -6.88
CA ASP A 35 0.40 -8.72 -7.47
C ASP A 35 -1.04 -8.45 -7.01
N LYS A 36 -1.99 -8.50 -7.94
CA LYS A 36 -3.40 -8.17 -7.68
C LYS A 36 -4.02 -9.03 -6.57
N CYS A 37 -3.55 -10.26 -6.38
CA CYS A 37 -4.01 -11.16 -5.32
C CYS A 37 -3.70 -10.60 -3.91
N VAL A 38 -2.54 -9.97 -3.75
CA VAL A 38 -2.14 -9.35 -2.47
C VAL A 38 -2.96 -8.08 -2.23
N ILE A 39 -3.22 -7.29 -3.29
CA ILE A 39 -4.07 -6.09 -3.19
C ILE A 39 -5.49 -6.48 -2.75
N GLU A 40 -6.09 -7.47 -3.39
CA GLU A 40 -7.47 -7.92 -3.08
C GLU A 40 -7.59 -8.48 -1.66
N ARG A 41 -6.56 -9.18 -1.17
CA ARG A 41 -6.48 -9.62 0.23
C ARG A 41 -6.40 -8.44 1.20
N SER A 42 -5.54 -7.46 0.93
CA SER A 42 -5.41 -6.24 1.74
C SER A 42 -6.70 -5.41 1.76
N GLU A 43 -7.42 -5.34 0.64
CA GLU A 43 -8.73 -4.69 0.55
C GLU A 43 -9.80 -5.44 1.37
N ASN A 44 -9.84 -6.78 1.30
CA ASN A 44 -10.75 -7.58 2.13
C ASN A 44 -10.45 -7.43 3.63
N GLU A 45 -9.18 -7.46 4.03
CA GLU A 45 -8.77 -7.23 5.42
C GLU A 45 -9.17 -5.82 5.88
N ALA A 46 -9.03 -4.80 5.02
CA ALA A 46 -9.46 -3.45 5.30
C ALA A 46 -10.99 -3.31 5.50
N VAL A 47 -11.78 -3.96 4.64
CA VAL A 47 -13.25 -3.97 4.75
C VAL A 47 -13.69 -4.64 6.04
N GLU A 48 -13.05 -5.75 6.41
CA GLU A 48 -13.32 -6.47 7.66
C GLU A 48 -12.96 -5.64 8.89
N MET A 49 -11.83 -4.92 8.85
CA MET A 49 -11.40 -4.02 9.93
C MET A 49 -12.32 -2.81 10.08
N ASN A 50 -12.84 -2.27 8.98
CA ASN A 50 -13.79 -1.16 8.99
C ASN A 50 -15.15 -1.58 9.59
N LYS A 51 -15.63 -2.79 9.29
CA LYS A 51 -16.83 -3.38 9.92
C LYS A 51 -16.66 -3.55 11.43
N ARG A 52 -15.43 -3.76 11.92
CA ARG A 52 -15.11 -3.86 13.35
C ARG A 52 -14.97 -2.50 14.04
N GLY A 53 -15.30 -1.39 13.37
CA GLY A 53 -15.24 -0.04 13.93
C GLY A 53 -13.83 0.51 14.10
N GLY A 54 -12.81 -0.18 13.57
CA GLY A 54 -11.44 0.30 13.53
C GLY A 54 -11.26 1.30 12.39
N ARG A 55 -10.50 2.38 12.62
CA ARG A 55 -10.05 3.27 11.54
C ARG A 55 -9.16 2.47 10.59
N ALA A 56 -9.75 1.93 9.53
CA ALA A 56 -9.03 1.19 8.51
C ALA A 56 -8.23 2.17 7.63
N SER A 57 -7.02 2.52 8.09
CA SER A 57 -6.03 3.10 7.19
C SER A 57 -5.47 1.94 6.37
N VAL A 58 -6.01 1.74 5.17
CA VAL A 58 -5.46 0.76 4.23
C VAL A 58 -4.05 1.22 3.88
N VAL A 59 -3.06 0.56 4.47
CA VAL A 59 -1.68 0.61 4.01
C VAL A 59 -1.52 -0.59 3.10
N ILE A 60 -1.89 -0.42 1.82
CA ILE A 60 -1.33 -1.29 0.77
C ILE A 60 0.13 -0.91 0.59
#